data_AF-B4H659-F1
#
_entry.id   AF-B4H659-F1
#
_cell.length_a   1.000
_cell.length_b   1.000
_cell.length_c   1.000
_cell.angle_alpha   90.00
_cell.angle_beta   90.00
_cell.angle_gamma   90.00
#
_symmetry.space_group_name_H-M   'P 1'
#
loop_
_entity.id
_entity.type
_entity.pdbx_description
1 polymer ?
#
loop_
_entity_poly.entity_id
_entity_poly.type
_entity_poly.pdbx_seq_one_letter_code
_entity_poly.pdbx_strand_id
1 'polypeptide(L)'
;MNATNNKNLHEYKDTFEIIPSTVEFLAKRSALNNSYAYPVTSTLWPFLQIKQSHLQRPIFRRSQEIFFLEFMPLTAPMQKNSIYRKLFNQYVANTHASGLYELWFRQSFNKLVRMGKLNYSEEADHETYHDLIWEDYIYIWLVYIGGTVTSLLVFMLELIFFVLKPNKPKILVSL
;
A
#
# COMPACT_ATOMS: atom_id res chain seq x y z
N MET A 1 18.27 20.24 -18.60
CA MET A 1 17.32 20.90 -17.69
C MET A 1 16.57 21.94 -18.49
N ASN A 2 15.40 21.59 -19.03
CA ASN A 2 14.57 22.52 -19.80
C ASN A 2 13.70 23.33 -18.83
N ALA A 3 13.74 24.65 -18.98
CA ALA A 3 13.11 25.66 -18.11
C ALA A 3 11.56 25.68 -18.16
N THR A 4 10.92 24.67 -18.72
CA THR A 4 9.46 24.61 -18.95
C THR A 4 8.66 24.05 -17.78
N ASN A 5 9.29 23.39 -16.79
CA ASN A 5 8.58 22.79 -15.64
C ASN A 5 8.26 23.78 -14.50
N ASN A 6 8.73 25.02 -14.58
CA ASN A 6 8.51 26.04 -13.53
C ASN A 6 7.07 26.60 -13.54
N LYS A 7 6.36 26.53 -14.67
CA LYS A 7 5.08 27.23 -14.85
C LYS A 7 3.91 26.64 -14.06
N ASN A 8 4.04 25.41 -13.55
CA ASN A 8 2.92 24.68 -12.94
C ASN A 8 2.92 24.73 -11.40
N LEU A 9 3.96 25.26 -10.75
CA LEU A 9 4.04 25.23 -9.28
C LEU A 9 3.05 26.18 -8.60
N HIS A 10 2.66 27.26 -9.29
CA HIS A 10 1.69 28.22 -8.79
C HIS A 10 0.24 27.70 -8.81
N GLU A 11 -0.06 26.72 -9.67
CA GLU A 11 -1.41 26.16 -9.85
C GLU A 11 -1.76 25.13 -8.77
N TYR A 12 -0.76 24.48 -8.18
CA TYR A 12 -0.94 23.46 -7.13
C TYR A 12 -0.51 23.95 -5.74
N LYS A 13 -0.46 25.26 -5.53
CA LYS A 13 0.05 25.85 -4.28
C LYS A 13 -0.73 25.39 -3.06
N ASP A 14 -2.02 25.12 -3.22
CA ASP A 14 -2.91 24.64 -2.16
C ASP A 14 -2.70 23.15 -1.82
N THR A 15 -1.98 22.40 -2.68
CA THR A 15 -1.66 20.99 -2.44
C THR A 15 -0.36 20.80 -1.66
N PHE A 16 0.55 21.79 -1.68
CA PHE A 16 1.86 21.69 -1.05
C PHE A 16 1.89 22.42 0.30
N GLU A 17 2.16 21.68 1.37
CA GLU A 17 2.48 22.28 2.66
C GLU A 17 3.98 22.56 2.78
N ILE A 18 4.34 23.83 3.02
CA ILE A 18 5.74 24.25 3.20
C ILE A 18 6.06 24.22 4.68
N ILE A 19 6.82 23.21 5.10
CA ILE A 19 7.36 23.13 6.45
C ILE A 19 8.65 23.96 6.51
N PRO A 20 8.71 25.05 7.30
CA PRO A 20 9.88 25.94 7.32
C PRO A 20 11.12 25.29 7.95
N SER A 21 10.92 24.36 8.88
CA SER A 21 12.00 23.62 9.54
C SER A 21 12.37 22.36 8.79
N THR A 22 13.60 22.30 8.28
CA THR A 22 14.14 21.06 7.68
C THR A 22 14.20 19.93 8.69
N VAL A 23 14.51 20.22 9.96
CA VAL A 23 14.57 19.20 11.02
C VAL A 23 13.19 18.58 11.24
N GLU A 24 12.15 19.40 11.27
CA GLU A 24 10.77 18.93 11.43
C GLU A 24 10.32 18.08 10.24
N PHE A 25 10.60 18.53 9.02
CA PHE A 25 10.31 17.76 7.81
C PHE A 25 11.00 16.37 7.84
N LEU A 26 12.29 16.34 8.19
CA LEU A 26 13.06 15.10 8.29
C LEU A 26 12.52 14.20 9.42
N ALA A 27 12.16 14.78 10.57
CA ALA A 27 11.58 14.07 11.70
C ALA A 27 10.24 13.43 11.31
N LYS A 28 9.29 14.18 10.76
CA LYS A 28 7.98 13.64 10.33
C LYS A 28 8.13 12.54 9.27
N ARG A 29 9.01 12.74 8.27
CA ARG A 29 9.29 11.73 7.24
C ARG A 29 9.92 10.47 7.84
N SER A 30 10.88 10.62 8.74
CA SER A 30 11.54 9.48 9.41
C SER A 30 10.60 8.76 10.38
N ALA A 31 9.63 9.45 10.96
CA ALA A 31 8.59 8.88 11.81
C ALA A 31 7.46 8.19 11.01
N LEU A 32 7.52 8.17 9.68
CA LEU A 32 6.48 7.63 8.79
C LEU A 32 5.09 8.26 9.04
N ASN A 33 5.03 9.57 9.29
CA ASN A 33 3.77 10.27 9.48
C ASN A 33 2.89 10.16 8.21
N ASN A 34 1.65 9.68 8.33
CA ASN A 34 0.76 9.44 7.19
C ASN A 34 -0.11 10.65 6.79
N SER A 35 0.02 11.80 7.47
CA SER A 35 -0.75 13.01 7.19
C SER A 35 -0.28 13.70 5.89
N TYR A 36 0.93 13.40 5.41
CA TYR A 36 1.52 14.03 4.23
C TYR A 36 2.26 13.02 3.34
N ALA A 37 2.32 13.35 2.04
CA ALA A 37 3.22 12.70 1.11
C ALA A 37 4.58 13.39 1.11
N TYR A 38 5.65 12.60 1.25
CA TYR A 38 7.00 13.14 1.30
C TYR A 38 7.80 12.80 0.03
N PRO A 39 8.54 13.77 -0.55
CA PRO A 39 9.51 13.46 -1.57
C PRO A 39 10.64 12.59 -0.98
N VAL A 40 10.99 11.54 -1.71
CA VAL A 40 12.02 10.57 -1.33
C VAL A 40 12.98 10.37 -2.49
N THR A 41 14.28 10.31 -2.19
CA THR A 41 15.29 9.96 -3.20
C THR A 41 15.34 8.46 -3.42
N SER A 42 15.85 8.03 -4.58
CA SER A 42 16.09 6.61 -4.87
C SER A 42 17.03 5.95 -3.86
N THR A 43 17.95 6.71 -3.27
CA THR A 43 18.87 6.25 -2.23
C THR A 43 18.21 6.12 -0.86
N LEU A 44 17.20 6.92 -0.56
CA LEU A 44 16.50 6.91 0.74
C LEU A 44 15.36 5.89 0.77
N TRP A 45 14.70 5.65 -0.36
CA TRP A 45 13.55 4.74 -0.42
C TRP A 45 13.84 3.33 0.12
N PRO A 46 14.96 2.66 -0.23
CA PRO A 46 15.30 1.35 0.33
C PRO A 46 15.40 1.35 1.87
N PHE A 47 15.89 2.44 2.48
CA PHE A 47 15.91 2.55 3.95
C PHE A 47 14.52 2.56 4.55
N LEU A 48 13.59 3.33 3.97
CA LEU A 48 12.21 3.39 4.42
C LEU A 48 11.49 2.06 4.22
N GLN A 49 11.77 1.36 3.10
CA GLN A 49 11.24 0.02 2.86
C GLN A 49 11.68 -0.99 3.91
N ILE A 50 12.97 -1.03 4.27
CA ILE A 50 13.45 -1.95 5.32
C ILE A 50 12.84 -1.56 6.67
N LYS A 51 12.75 -0.25 6.98
CA LYS A 51 12.14 0.23 8.23
C LYS A 51 10.70 -0.26 8.43
N GLN A 52 9.92 -0.30 7.36
CA GLN A 52 8.52 -0.77 7.38
C GLN A 52 8.36 -2.24 6.97
N SER A 53 9.44 -3.01 6.82
CA SER A 53 9.40 -4.39 6.30
C SER A 53 8.75 -5.39 7.26
N HIS A 54 8.68 -5.05 8.55
CA HIS A 54 8.02 -5.86 9.57
C HIS A 54 6.54 -5.49 9.76
N LEU A 55 6.06 -4.42 9.10
CA LEU A 55 4.65 -4.08 9.09
C LEU A 55 3.92 -4.98 8.09
N GLN A 56 2.75 -5.50 8.47
CA GLN A 56 1.84 -6.19 7.57
C GLN A 56 1.36 -5.26 6.47
N ARG A 57 1.08 -4.00 6.83
CA ARG A 57 0.67 -2.96 5.88
C ARG A 57 1.72 -1.83 5.85
N PRO A 58 2.41 -1.62 4.72
CA PRO A 58 3.38 -0.53 4.62
C PRO A 58 2.66 0.82 4.67
N ILE A 59 3.09 1.68 5.59
CA ILE A 59 2.53 3.02 5.77
C ILE A 59 2.87 3.89 4.55
N PHE A 60 4.13 3.84 4.10
CA PHE A 60 4.57 4.60 2.93
C PHE A 60 4.63 3.72 1.68
N ARG A 61 4.14 4.27 0.57
CA ARG A 61 4.24 3.68 -0.76
C ARG A 61 4.86 4.70 -1.70
N ARG A 62 5.83 4.26 -2.52
CA ARG A 62 6.42 5.11 -3.55
C ARG A 62 5.51 5.13 -4.76
N SER A 63 5.02 6.31 -5.14
CA SER A 63 4.30 6.50 -6.40
C SER A 63 5.24 6.23 -7.59
N GLN A 64 4.70 5.62 -8.65
CA GLN A 64 5.39 5.39 -9.92
C GLN A 64 5.08 6.47 -10.96
N GLU A 65 4.23 7.43 -10.65
CA GLU A 65 3.76 8.44 -11.61
C GLU A 65 4.25 9.85 -11.25
N ILE A 66 4.48 10.11 -9.97
CA ILE A 66 4.86 11.44 -9.47
C ILE A 66 6.37 11.46 -9.20
N PHE A 67 7.11 12.12 -10.08
CA PHE A 67 8.56 12.32 -9.94
C PHE A 67 8.92 13.80 -9.98
N PHE A 68 9.63 14.29 -8.96
CA PHE A 68 10.20 15.64 -8.96
C PHE A 68 11.52 15.71 -9.72
N LEU A 69 12.33 14.66 -9.60
CA LEU A 69 13.64 14.54 -10.24
C LEU A 69 13.86 13.08 -10.64
N GLU A 70 13.97 12.83 -11.94
CA GLU A 70 14.02 11.48 -12.49
C GLU A 70 15.36 10.78 -12.24
N PHE A 71 16.46 11.54 -12.26
CA PHE A 71 17.79 10.97 -12.11
C PHE A 71 18.73 11.91 -11.34
N MET A 72 19.24 11.42 -10.20
CA MET A 72 20.26 12.10 -9.39
C MET A 72 21.35 11.10 -9.02
N PRO A 73 22.44 11.01 -9.79
CA PRO A 73 23.51 10.07 -9.50
C PRO A 73 24.28 10.53 -8.28
N LEU A 74 24.47 9.62 -7.31
CA LEU A 74 25.40 9.84 -6.21
C LEU A 74 26.81 9.46 -6.69
N THR A 75 27.69 10.44 -6.82
CA THR A 75 29.06 10.22 -7.30
C THR A 75 30.07 10.70 -6.26
N ALA A 76 31.15 9.95 -6.06
CA ALA A 76 32.27 10.41 -5.26
C ALA A 76 33.04 11.50 -6.01
N PRO A 77 33.22 12.70 -5.43
CA PRO A 77 34.01 13.74 -6.08
C PRO A 77 35.48 13.32 -6.13
N MET A 78 36.09 13.41 -7.31
CA MET A 78 37.48 13.04 -7.52
C MET A 78 38.19 14.07 -8.38
N GLN A 79 39.49 14.23 -8.16
CA GLN A 79 40.33 15.07 -9.01
C GLN A 79 40.29 14.55 -10.46
N LYS A 80 40.20 15.49 -11.42
CA LYS A 80 40.00 15.20 -12.85
C LYS A 80 40.99 14.15 -13.39
N ASN A 81 42.24 14.20 -12.95
CA ASN A 81 43.32 13.31 -13.43
C ASN A 81 43.78 12.31 -12.37
N SER A 82 42.91 11.92 -11.44
CA SER A 82 43.26 10.90 -10.45
C SER A 82 43.52 9.55 -11.14
N ILE A 83 44.69 8.96 -10.86
CA ILE A 83 45.06 7.61 -11.30
C ILE A 83 44.08 6.54 -10.81
N TYR A 84 43.37 6.81 -9.71
CA TYR A 84 42.44 5.88 -9.09
C TYR A 84 41.07 5.86 -9.76
N ARG A 85 40.74 6.81 -10.66
CA ARG A 85 39.38 6.98 -11.20
C ARG A 85 38.87 5.72 -11.89
N LYS A 86 39.72 5.11 -12.70
CA LYS A 86 39.37 3.88 -13.44
C LYS A 86 39.13 2.72 -12.49
N LEU A 87 40.07 2.49 -11.57
CA LEU A 87 40.00 1.40 -10.60
C LEU A 87 38.79 1.55 -9.66
N PHE A 88 38.53 2.77 -9.19
CA PHE A 88 37.38 3.06 -8.33
C PHE A 88 36.06 2.79 -9.05
N ASN A 89 35.89 3.29 -10.28
CA ASN A 89 34.66 3.05 -11.04
C ASN A 89 34.44 1.55 -11.31
N GLN A 90 35.51 0.81 -11.62
CA GLN A 90 35.43 -0.63 -11.81
C GLN A 90 35.07 -1.36 -10.51
N TYR A 91 35.66 -0.95 -9.38
CA TYR A 91 35.31 -1.48 -8.07
C TYR A 91 33.84 -1.24 -7.73
N VAL A 92 33.32 -0.02 -7.94
CA VAL A 92 31.92 0.33 -7.70
C VAL A 92 31.02 -0.52 -8.59
N ALA A 93 31.30 -0.59 -9.90
CA ALA A 93 30.52 -1.39 -10.85
C ALA A 93 30.49 -2.87 -10.46
N ASN A 94 31.64 -3.46 -10.11
CA ASN A 94 31.73 -4.87 -9.68
C ASN A 94 31.01 -5.13 -8.35
N THR A 95 31.10 -4.19 -7.40
CA THR A 95 30.40 -4.29 -6.10
C THR A 95 28.87 -4.25 -6.28
N HIS A 96 28.38 -3.44 -7.22
CA HIS A 96 26.96 -3.44 -7.58
C HIS A 96 26.56 -4.70 -8.35
N ALA A 97 27.33 -5.12 -9.35
CA ALA A 97 27.03 -6.29 -10.17
C ALA A 97 27.04 -7.61 -9.38
N SER A 98 27.88 -7.71 -8.35
CA SER A 98 27.92 -8.88 -7.46
C SER A 98 26.82 -8.89 -6.39
N GLY A 99 26.02 -7.82 -6.26
CA GLY A 99 25.04 -7.67 -5.19
C GLY A 99 25.65 -7.40 -3.79
N LEU A 100 26.98 -7.28 -3.70
CA LEU A 100 27.69 -7.07 -2.44
C LEU A 100 27.26 -5.76 -1.75
N TYR A 101 26.98 -4.73 -2.55
CA TYR A 101 26.42 -3.47 -2.06
C TYR A 101 25.12 -3.68 -1.27
N GLU A 102 24.16 -4.44 -1.82
CA GLU A 102 22.87 -4.68 -1.19
C GLU A 102 23.00 -5.49 0.11
N LEU A 103 23.88 -6.49 0.10
CA LEU A 103 24.18 -7.30 1.27
C LEU A 103 24.77 -6.43 2.40
N TRP A 104 25.77 -5.60 2.09
CA TRP A 104 26.36 -4.69 3.08
C TRP A 104 25.38 -3.63 3.56
N PHE A 105 24.53 -3.13 2.66
CA PHE A 105 23.47 -2.19 3.00
C PHE A 105 22.51 -2.77 4.05
N ARG A 106 21.98 -3.97 3.79
CA ARG A 106 21.05 -4.66 4.71
C ARG A 106 21.71 -5.01 6.05
N GLN A 107 22.96 -5.45 6.02
CA GLN A 107 23.73 -5.70 7.24
C GLN A 107 23.97 -4.43 8.06
N SER A 108 24.28 -3.31 7.40
CA SER A 108 24.51 -2.02 8.06
C SER A 108 23.23 -1.51 8.70
N PHE A 109 22.09 -1.64 8.03
CA PHE A 109 20.78 -1.35 8.61
C PHE A 109 20.53 -2.16 9.88
N ASN A 110 20.70 -3.48 9.80
CA ASN A 110 20.50 -4.36 10.96
C ASN A 110 21.42 -4.02 12.13
N LYS A 111 22.67 -3.63 11.86
CA LYS A 111 23.60 -3.15 12.90
C LYS A 111 23.10 -1.86 13.54
N LEU A 112 22.66 -0.89 12.74
CA LEU A 112 22.10 0.38 13.23
C LEU A 112 20.85 0.16 14.08
N VAL A 113 20.02 -0.81 13.72
CA VAL A 113 18.86 -1.19 14.54
C VAL A 113 19.29 -1.78 15.88
N ARG A 114 20.23 -2.73 15.86
CA ARG A 114 20.76 -3.32 17.11
C ARG A 114 21.43 -2.31 18.02
N MET A 115 21.98 -1.22 17.46
CA MET A 115 22.58 -0.11 18.21
C MET A 115 21.53 0.90 18.74
N GLY A 116 20.23 0.68 18.49
CA GLY A 116 19.16 1.60 18.89
C GLY A 116 19.21 2.96 18.17
N LYS A 117 19.96 3.06 17.07
CA LYS A 117 20.04 4.29 16.25
C LYS A 117 18.90 4.37 15.24
N LEU A 118 18.35 3.23 14.85
CA LEU A 118 17.18 3.09 14.01
C LEU A 118 16.22 2.11 14.69
N ASN A 119 14.93 2.38 14.60
CA ASN A 119 13.92 1.43 15.05
C ASN A 119 13.14 0.97 13.83
N TYR A 120 12.79 -0.32 13.81
CA TYR A 120 11.71 -0.78 12.96
C TYR A 120 10.44 -0.03 13.36
N SER A 121 9.61 0.27 12.37
CA SER A 121 8.28 0.73 12.71
C SER A 121 7.52 -0.44 13.31
N GLU A 122 7.05 -0.26 14.54
CA GLU A 122 6.19 -1.21 15.21
C GLU A 122 4.75 -0.89 14.83
N GLU A 123 3.93 -1.94 14.62
CA GLU A 123 2.50 -1.78 14.47
C GLU A 123 1.94 -1.30 15.81
N ALA A 124 1.61 -0.01 15.89
CA ALA A 124 0.95 0.57 17.07
C ALA A 124 -0.42 -0.10 17.32
N ASP A 125 -1.01 -0.65 16.27
CA ASP A 125 -2.24 -1.42 16.32
C ASP A 125 -1.94 -2.85 15.90
N HIS A 126 -2.00 -3.77 16.86
CA HIS A 126 -2.22 -5.19 16.58
C HIS A 126 -3.68 -5.34 16.11
N GLU A 127 -4.04 -4.66 15.02
CA GLU A 127 -5.21 -4.98 14.21
C GLU A 127 -4.85 -6.29 13.48
N THR A 128 -4.79 -7.31 14.32
CA THR A 128 -4.71 -8.73 14.02
C THR A 128 -5.64 -8.92 12.86
N TYR A 129 -5.10 -9.47 11.77
CA TYR A 129 -5.82 -10.17 10.71
C TYR A 129 -7.30 -10.32 11.09
N HIS A 130 -8.18 -9.50 10.50
CA HIS A 130 -9.62 -9.65 10.73
C HIS A 130 -10.01 -11.02 10.17
N ASP A 131 -9.88 -12.05 11.01
CA ASP A 131 -10.53 -13.34 10.82
C ASP A 131 -11.99 -13.04 10.55
N LEU A 132 -12.56 -13.63 9.50
CA LEU A 132 -13.91 -13.32 9.01
C LEU A 132 -14.86 -13.11 10.21
N ILE A 133 -15.21 -11.85 10.44
CA ILE A 133 -16.02 -11.47 11.58
C ILE A 133 -17.46 -11.85 11.21
N TRP A 134 -18.24 -12.30 12.19
CA TRP A 134 -19.65 -12.63 12.00
C TRP A 134 -20.47 -11.48 11.39
N GLU A 135 -20.00 -10.24 11.51
CA GLU A 135 -20.58 -9.05 10.88
C GLU A 135 -20.58 -9.11 9.35
N ASP A 136 -19.57 -9.71 8.72
CA ASP A 136 -19.51 -9.87 7.26
C ASP A 136 -20.58 -10.87 6.75
N TYR A 137 -21.08 -11.75 7.62
CA TYR A 137 -22.10 -12.75 7.29
C TYR A 137 -23.54 -12.23 7.41
N ILE A 138 -23.75 -11.01 7.92
CA ILE A 138 -25.10 -10.44 8.11
C ILE A 138 -25.87 -10.38 6.80
N TYR A 139 -25.21 -9.99 5.70
CA TYR A 139 -25.85 -9.90 4.38
C TYR A 139 -26.27 -11.27 3.85
N ILE A 140 -25.46 -12.31 4.08
CA ILE A 140 -25.76 -13.69 3.67
C ILE A 140 -26.97 -14.21 4.44
N TRP A 141 -27.02 -13.98 5.76
CA TRP A 141 -28.16 -14.35 6.59
C TRP A 141 -29.44 -13.60 6.22
N LEU A 142 -29.34 -12.31 5.90
CA LEU A 142 -30.48 -11.49 5.49
C LEU A 142 -31.11 -12.01 4.20
N VAL A 143 -30.29 -12.33 3.19
CA VAL A 143 -30.78 -12.91 1.91
C VAL A 143 -31.39 -14.29 2.15
N TYR A 144 -30.77 -15.12 2.98
CA TYR A 144 -31.26 -16.47 3.29
C TYR A 144 -32.64 -16.43 4.00
N ILE A 145 -32.78 -15.60 5.03
CA ILE A 145 -34.05 -15.44 5.75
C ILE A 145 -35.12 -14.84 4.84
N GLY A 146 -34.77 -13.81 4.05
CA GLY A 146 -35.68 -13.19 3.10
C GLY A 146 -36.21 -14.17 2.04
N GLY A 147 -35.32 -14.99 1.47
CA GLY A 147 -35.70 -16.03 0.51
C GLY A 147 -36.59 -17.11 1.12
N THR A 148 -36.28 -17.54 2.34
CA THR A 148 -37.06 -18.56 3.06
C THR A 148 -38.48 -18.07 3.39
N VAL A 149 -38.61 -16.83 3.89
CA VAL A 149 -39.92 -16.23 4.19
C VAL A 149 -40.75 -16.07 2.93
N THR A 150 -40.13 -15.64 1.82
CA THR A 150 -40.82 -15.48 0.54
C THR A 150 -41.35 -16.83 0.03
N SER A 151 -40.55 -17.89 0.11
CA SER A 151 -40.97 -19.24 -0.29
C SER A 151 -42.13 -19.77 0.56
N LEU A 152 -42.08 -19.57 1.89
CA LEU A 152 -43.17 -19.93 2.79
C LEU A 152 -44.47 -19.18 2.49
N LEU A 153 -44.38 -17.89 2.15
CA LEU A 153 -45.55 -17.09 1.76
C LEU A 153 -46.19 -17.61 0.48
N VAL A 154 -45.39 -17.94 -0.54
CA VAL A 154 -45.91 -18.53 -1.80
C VAL A 154 -46.59 -19.86 -1.53
N PHE A 155 -45.96 -20.74 -0.74
CA PHE A 155 -46.55 -22.03 -0.37
C PHE A 155 -47.89 -21.89 0.37
N MET A 156 -47.98 -20.96 1.31
CA MET A 156 -49.23 -20.69 2.03
C MET A 156 -50.33 -20.16 1.10
N LEU A 157 -49.98 -19.28 0.15
CA LEU A 157 -50.92 -18.77 -0.85
C LEU A 157 -51.42 -19.88 -1.78
N GLU A 158 -50.53 -20.77 -2.23
CA GLU A 158 -50.91 -21.94 -3.04
C GLU A 158 -51.87 -22.86 -2.29
N LEU A 159 -51.60 -23.10 -1.00
CA LEU A 159 -52.44 -23.96 -0.15
C LEU A 159 -53.81 -23.33 0.08
N ILE A 160 -53.87 -22.02 0.35
CA ILE A 160 -55.13 -21.28 0.44
C ILE A 160 -55.89 -21.34 -0.88
N PHE A 161 -55.23 -21.12 -2.02
CA PHE A 161 -55.88 -21.19 -3.34
C PHE A 161 -56.42 -22.60 -3.64
N PHE A 162 -55.67 -23.65 -3.26
CA PHE A 162 -56.10 -25.03 -3.41
C PHE A 162 -57.34 -25.34 -2.56
N VAL A 163 -57.37 -24.88 -1.31
CA VAL A 163 -58.50 -25.07 -0.40
C VAL A 163 -59.71 -24.22 -0.79
N LEU A 164 -59.49 -22.99 -1.30
CA LEU A 164 -60.57 -22.08 -1.70
C LEU A 164 -61.16 -22.40 -3.08
N LYS A 165 -60.48 -23.19 -3.91
CA LYS A 165 -61.02 -23.63 -5.20
C LYS A 165 -62.01 -24.78 -4.97
N PRO A 166 -63.33 -24.55 -5.03
CA PRO A 166 -64.28 -25.64 -4.94
C PRO A 166 -64.01 -26.64 -6.08
N ASN A 167 -63.93 -27.91 -5.69
CA ASN A 167 -63.68 -29.07 -6.53
C ASN A 167 -64.60 -29.04 -7.77
N LYS A 168 -64.11 -28.58 -8.92
CA LYS A 168 -64.81 -28.82 -10.19
C LYS A 168 -64.56 -30.27 -10.56
N PRO A 169 -65.58 -31.13 -10.63
CA PRO A 169 -65.40 -32.53 -10.98
C PRO A 169 -64.79 -32.61 -12.38
N LYS A 170 -63.66 -33.32 -12.49
CA LYS A 170 -63.11 -33.75 -13.76
C LYS A 170 -64.10 -34.74 -14.37
N ILE A 171 -64.87 -34.29 -15.36
CA ILE A 171 -65.67 -35.21 -16.19
C ILE A 171 -64.68 -36.03 -17.01
N LEU A 172 -64.68 -37.34 -16.76
CA LEU A 172 -64.04 -38.37 -17.57
C LEU A 172 -64.55 -38.24 -19.01
N VAL A 173 -63.67 -37.88 -19.93
CA VAL A 173 -63.87 -38.16 -21.36
C VAL A 173 -63.42 -39.61 -21.56
N SER A 174 -64.38 -40.49 -21.82
CA SER A 174 -64.15 -41.77 -22.50
C SER A 174 -64.90 -41.74 -23.82
N LEU A 175 -64.15 -41.95 -24.91
CA LEU A 175 -64.60 -42.16 -26.31
C LEU A 175 -65.29 -40.99 -27.03
#